data_AF-A0A1M6LYG2-F1
#
_entry.id   AF-A0A1M6LYG2-F1
#
_cell.length_a   1.000
_cell.length_b   1.000
_cell.length_c   1.000
_cell.angle_alpha   90.00
_cell.angle_beta   90.00
_cell.angle_gamma   90.00
#
_symmetry.space_group_name_H-M   'P 1'
#
loop_
_entity.id
_entity.type
_entity.pdbx_description
1 polymer ?
#
loop_
_entity_poly.entity_id
_entity_poly.type
_entity_poly.pdbx_seq_one_letter_code
_entity_poly.pdbx_strand_id
1 'polypeptide(L)'
;MISDIPRHDVGMPHYRQRMQQFPDKIEKQVSWIVGKPSMAGMALDNIALEAQVCLAVDPRAAELLTWEAWTTWMQVAEAPFAMCVLEPGQTTERMINQKVRTLHHLPPGPECDAGTWLTAFFLAVTCRDEKRVASLCGITPEFLREASEARGGAFDDYVYPWIAAIQDFILNRPSLGDNLYRAMELSKPENTTISTPENLDRLVFPVMNAFYRLVEQDTAEFDGAMEQGVRLFREHYTENDERAKDTEGAVPLRLLGVACMAYDLARVVPDFHPDLDSPYFPVHILERTRHDDIPL
;
A
#
# COMPACT_ATOMS: atom_id res chain seq x y z
N MET A 1 17.07 11.88 -13.41
CA MET A 1 16.46 10.55 -13.59
C MET A 1 16.08 10.05 -12.21
N ILE A 2 15.07 9.19 -12.11
CA ILE A 2 14.62 8.63 -10.83
C ILE A 2 15.73 7.83 -10.13
N SER A 3 16.62 7.20 -10.91
CA SER A 3 17.82 6.50 -10.45
C SER A 3 18.82 7.38 -9.67
N ASP A 4 18.80 8.69 -9.91
CA ASP A 4 19.72 9.66 -9.30
C ASP A 4 19.28 10.09 -7.89
N ILE A 5 18.09 9.69 -7.45
CA ILE A 5 17.56 10.05 -6.13
C ILE A 5 18.00 8.98 -5.12
N PRO A 6 18.99 9.26 -4.25
CA PRO A 6 19.51 8.24 -3.36
C PRO A 6 18.48 7.93 -2.27
N ARG A 7 18.24 6.63 -2.04
CA ARG A 7 17.50 6.14 -0.87
C ARG A 7 18.25 6.52 0.39
N HIS A 8 17.55 7.13 1.35
CA HIS A 8 18.09 7.37 2.68
C HIS A 8 18.12 6.08 3.49
N ASP A 9 19.09 5.99 4.41
CA ASP A 9 19.24 4.82 5.27
C ASP A 9 18.33 4.96 6.50
N VAL A 10 17.27 4.15 6.52
CA VAL A 10 16.39 3.98 7.68
C VAL A 10 16.86 2.82 8.59
N GLY A 11 17.95 2.15 8.23
CA GLY A 11 18.48 1.00 8.94
C GLY A 11 19.00 1.32 10.34
N MET A 12 18.74 0.40 11.28
CA MET A 12 19.30 0.47 12.64
C MET A 12 20.16 -0.76 12.92
N PRO A 13 21.19 -0.67 13.79
CA PRO A 13 22.09 -1.79 14.08
C PRO A 13 21.39 -3.09 14.52
N HIS A 14 20.24 -2.98 15.18
CA HIS A 14 19.49 -4.12 15.70
C HIS A 14 18.45 -4.70 14.71
N TYR A 15 18.22 -4.05 13.56
CA TYR A 15 17.19 -4.48 12.60
C TYR A 15 17.48 -5.84 11.97
N ARG A 16 18.74 -6.17 11.71
CA ARG A 16 19.10 -7.51 11.21
C ARG A 16 18.71 -8.61 12.20
N GLN A 17 18.94 -8.39 13.49
CA GLN A 17 18.50 -9.32 14.53
C GLN A 17 16.97 -9.39 14.60
N ARG A 18 16.29 -8.23 14.48
CA ARG A 18 14.83 -8.15 14.48
C ARG A 18 14.20 -8.92 13.31
N MET A 19 14.70 -8.74 12.10
CA MET A 19 14.31 -9.48 10.89
C MET A 19 14.44 -10.99 11.09
N GLN A 20 15.53 -11.45 11.69
CA GLN A 20 15.72 -12.89 11.99
C GLN A 20 14.71 -13.44 13.02
N GLN A 21 14.14 -12.60 13.87
CA GLN A 21 13.12 -12.98 14.85
C GLN A 21 11.69 -12.90 14.29
N PHE A 22 11.49 -12.40 13.07
CA PHE A 22 10.16 -12.26 12.47
C PHE A 22 9.38 -13.58 12.45
N PRO A 23 9.96 -14.73 12.00
CA PRO A 23 9.24 -16.01 11.98
C PRO A 23 8.72 -16.46 13.35
N ASP A 24 9.42 -16.12 14.43
CA ASP A 24 9.00 -16.47 15.80
C ASP A 24 7.84 -15.61 16.31
N LYS A 25 7.70 -14.37 15.81
CA LYS A 25 6.70 -13.39 16.27
C LYS A 25 5.43 -13.41 15.43
N ILE A 26 5.55 -13.71 14.14
CA ILE A 26 4.47 -13.54 13.17
C ILE A 26 3.24 -14.38 13.50
N GLU A 27 3.42 -15.64 13.93
CA GLU A 27 2.30 -16.52 14.30
C GLU A 27 1.48 -15.97 15.46
N LYS A 28 2.13 -15.32 16.43
CA LYS A 28 1.43 -14.68 17.55
C LYS A 28 0.57 -13.52 17.07
N GLN A 29 1.10 -12.67 16.18
CA GLN A 29 0.37 -11.53 15.61
C GLN A 29 -0.79 -12.00 14.74
N VAL A 30 -0.57 -12.98 13.85
CA VAL A 30 -1.62 -13.60 13.03
C VAL A 30 -2.71 -14.25 13.89
N SER A 31 -2.35 -14.89 15.01
CA SER A 31 -3.32 -15.49 15.93
C SER A 31 -4.31 -14.47 16.50
N TRP A 32 -3.92 -13.19 16.60
CA TRP A 32 -4.82 -12.14 17.07
C TRP A 32 -5.93 -11.85 16.08
N ILE A 33 -5.64 -11.81 14.78
CA ILE A 33 -6.68 -11.59 13.75
C ILE A 33 -7.69 -12.73 13.77
N VAL A 34 -7.21 -13.97 13.88
CA VAL A 34 -8.05 -15.18 13.87
C VAL A 34 -8.89 -15.30 15.15
N GLY A 35 -8.27 -15.13 16.32
CA GLY A 35 -8.93 -15.39 17.61
C GLY A 35 -9.56 -14.16 18.27
N LYS A 36 -9.17 -12.95 17.87
CA LYS A 36 -9.60 -11.67 18.44
C LYS A 36 -9.68 -10.58 17.36
N PRO A 37 -10.69 -10.60 16.47
CA PRO A 37 -10.82 -9.65 15.35
C PRO A 37 -10.61 -8.17 15.71
N SER A 38 -11.00 -7.74 16.91
CA SER A 38 -10.78 -6.37 17.41
C SER A 38 -9.30 -5.97 17.58
N MET A 39 -8.38 -6.92 17.50
CA MET A 39 -6.92 -6.70 17.55
C MET A 39 -6.29 -6.61 16.16
N ALA A 40 -7.09 -6.65 15.08
CA ALA A 40 -6.58 -6.66 13.72
C ALA A 40 -5.72 -5.44 13.38
N GLY A 41 -6.10 -4.24 13.83
CA GLY A 41 -5.29 -3.03 13.66
C GLY A 41 -3.90 -3.16 14.31
N MET A 42 -3.84 -3.62 15.56
CA MET A 42 -2.55 -3.84 16.24
C MET A 42 -1.71 -4.93 15.56
N ALA A 43 -2.34 -5.98 15.03
CA ALA A 43 -1.61 -7.00 14.26
C ALA A 43 -1.04 -6.41 12.97
N LEU A 44 -1.82 -5.58 12.26
CA LEU A 44 -1.40 -4.86 11.06
C LEU A 44 -0.20 -3.96 11.33
N ASP A 45 -0.26 -3.08 12.34
CA ASP A 45 0.82 -2.15 12.67
C ASP A 45 2.14 -2.88 12.96
N ASN A 46 2.07 -3.96 13.74
CA ASN A 46 3.26 -4.74 14.07
C ASN A 46 3.84 -5.43 12.84
N ILE A 47 3.02 -6.00 11.96
CA ILE A 47 3.48 -6.70 10.77
C ILE A 47 4.02 -5.72 9.72
N ALA A 48 3.37 -4.56 9.57
CA ALA A 48 3.86 -3.45 8.75
C ALA A 48 5.27 -3.04 9.17
N LEU A 49 5.49 -2.82 10.47
CA LEU A 49 6.80 -2.51 11.02
C LEU A 49 7.84 -3.60 10.69
N GLU A 50 7.51 -4.89 10.83
CA GLU A 50 8.45 -5.96 10.50
C GLU A 50 8.79 -6.00 9.00
N ALA A 51 7.81 -5.80 8.11
CA ALA A 51 8.04 -5.75 6.66
C ALA A 51 8.90 -4.53 6.26
N GLN A 52 8.63 -3.37 6.85
CA GLN A 52 9.45 -2.16 6.64
C GLN A 52 10.88 -2.34 7.17
N VAL A 53 11.05 -2.99 8.33
CA VAL A 53 12.37 -3.35 8.88
C VAL A 53 13.11 -4.32 7.95
N CYS A 54 12.41 -5.29 7.35
CA CYS A 54 13.03 -6.17 6.35
C CYS A 54 13.54 -5.36 5.15
N LEU A 55 12.74 -4.42 4.62
CA LEU A 55 13.19 -3.53 3.54
C LEU A 55 14.28 -2.54 3.97
N ALA A 56 14.34 -2.15 5.24
CA ALA A 56 15.46 -1.36 5.75
C ALA A 56 16.79 -2.12 5.63
N VAL A 57 16.79 -3.42 5.94
CA VAL A 57 17.98 -4.30 5.94
C VAL A 57 18.29 -4.87 4.55
N ASP A 58 17.27 -5.17 3.77
CA ASP A 58 17.32 -5.76 2.42
C ASP A 58 16.51 -4.90 1.43
N PRO A 59 17.05 -3.74 1.01
CA PRO A 59 16.31 -2.74 0.24
C PRO A 59 15.88 -3.19 -1.15
N ARG A 60 16.55 -4.22 -1.69
CA ARG A 60 16.23 -4.80 -3.00
C ARG A 60 15.16 -5.88 -2.90
N ALA A 61 14.82 -6.33 -1.69
CA ALA A 61 14.00 -7.51 -1.40
C ALA A 61 14.60 -8.81 -2.00
N ALA A 62 15.91 -9.02 -1.84
CA ALA A 62 16.58 -10.22 -2.32
C ALA A 62 16.39 -11.43 -1.38
N GLU A 63 16.25 -11.22 -0.08
CA GLU A 63 16.11 -12.27 0.93
C GLU A 63 14.68 -12.82 0.99
N LEU A 64 14.54 -14.13 1.25
CA LEU A 64 13.22 -14.78 1.30
C LEU A 64 12.37 -14.23 2.46
N LEU A 65 13.01 -13.95 3.60
CA LEU A 65 12.33 -13.38 4.78
C LEU A 65 11.67 -12.04 4.48
N THR A 66 12.26 -11.21 3.61
CA THR A 66 11.67 -9.93 3.19
C THR A 66 10.37 -10.15 2.46
N TRP A 67 10.32 -11.16 1.58
CA TRP A 67 9.10 -11.54 0.87
C TRP A 67 8.05 -12.17 1.78
N GLU A 68 8.45 -13.01 2.75
CA GLU A 68 7.53 -13.58 3.73
C GLU A 68 6.88 -12.48 4.57
N ALA A 69 7.65 -11.49 5.01
CA ALA A 69 7.13 -10.34 5.73
C ALA A 69 6.21 -9.47 4.86
N TRP A 70 6.62 -9.19 3.61
CA TRP A 70 5.84 -8.38 2.67
C TRP A 70 4.49 -9.01 2.30
N THR A 71 4.50 -10.30 1.94
CA THR A 71 3.27 -11.05 1.61
C THR A 71 2.37 -11.22 2.84
N THR A 72 2.94 -11.43 4.03
CA THR A 72 2.15 -11.49 5.25
C THR A 72 1.52 -10.14 5.59
N TRP A 73 2.23 -9.03 5.38
CA TRP A 73 1.66 -7.69 5.54
C TRP A 73 0.47 -7.49 4.60
N MET A 74 0.64 -7.83 3.32
CA MET A 74 -0.45 -7.80 2.33
C MET A 74 -1.65 -8.63 2.79
N GLN A 75 -1.41 -9.87 3.24
CA GLN A 75 -2.47 -10.79 3.66
C GLN A 75 -3.24 -10.29 4.89
N VAL A 76 -2.52 -9.69 5.85
CA VAL A 76 -3.11 -9.11 7.06
C VAL A 76 -3.82 -7.80 6.78
N ALA A 77 -3.32 -6.97 5.87
CA ALA A 77 -3.96 -5.70 5.50
C ALA A 77 -5.33 -5.90 4.81
N GLU A 78 -5.50 -6.95 3.99
CA GLU A 78 -6.80 -7.25 3.38
C GLU A 78 -7.76 -8.02 4.30
N ALA A 79 -7.26 -8.74 5.30
CA ALA A 79 -8.09 -9.60 6.14
C ALA A 79 -9.28 -8.87 6.81
N PRO A 80 -9.14 -7.67 7.41
CA PRO A 80 -10.27 -6.93 7.96
C PRO A 80 -11.38 -6.66 6.95
N PHE A 81 -11.03 -6.37 5.70
CA PHE A 81 -12.01 -6.13 4.64
C PHE A 81 -12.80 -7.39 4.30
N ALA A 82 -12.13 -8.54 4.19
CA ALA A 82 -12.80 -9.83 4.00
C ALA A 82 -13.72 -10.20 5.17
N MET A 83 -13.43 -9.71 6.37
CA MET A 83 -14.22 -9.94 7.58
C MET A 83 -15.39 -8.96 7.73
N CYS A 84 -15.19 -7.70 7.35
CA CYS A 84 -16.17 -6.62 7.46
C CYS A 84 -17.36 -6.74 6.50
N VAL A 85 -17.20 -7.49 5.40
CA VAL A 85 -18.29 -7.76 4.43
C VAL A 85 -19.12 -9.01 4.78
N LEU A 86 -18.78 -9.71 5.86
CA LEU A 86 -19.54 -10.87 6.33
C LEU A 86 -20.75 -10.44 7.17
N GLU A 87 -21.75 -11.30 7.25
CA GLU A 87 -22.80 -11.18 8.25
C GLU A 87 -22.38 -11.83 9.58
N PRO A 88 -22.92 -11.40 10.74
CA PRO A 88 -22.66 -12.04 12.02
C PRO A 88 -22.88 -13.56 11.98
N GLY A 89 -21.87 -14.32 12.41
CA GLY A 89 -21.88 -15.80 12.41
C GLY A 89 -21.38 -16.44 11.11
N GLN A 90 -21.14 -15.66 10.06
CA GLN A 90 -20.44 -16.14 8.87
C GLN A 90 -18.93 -16.17 9.08
N THR A 91 -18.27 -16.97 8.24
CA THR A 91 -16.83 -17.09 8.17
C THR A 91 -16.35 -17.08 6.73
N THR A 92 -15.11 -16.67 6.52
CA THR A 92 -14.42 -16.79 5.23
C THR A 92 -13.05 -17.42 5.42
N GLU A 93 -12.50 -18.02 4.37
CA GLU A 93 -11.15 -18.56 4.38
C GLU A 93 -10.19 -17.60 3.66
N ARG A 94 -9.03 -17.37 4.27
CA ARG A 94 -7.94 -16.57 3.70
C ARG A 94 -6.59 -17.22 3.99
N MET A 95 -5.70 -17.22 3.00
CA MET A 95 -4.29 -17.52 3.21
C MET A 95 -3.65 -16.38 4.02
N ILE A 96 -3.09 -16.69 5.18
CA ILE A 96 -2.32 -15.74 5.99
C ILE A 96 -1.09 -16.46 6.55
N ASN A 97 0.09 -15.94 6.23
CA ASN A 97 1.38 -16.51 6.62
C ASN A 97 1.48 -18.00 6.24
N GLN A 98 1.27 -18.29 4.94
CA GLN A 98 1.37 -19.62 4.34
C GLN A 98 0.39 -20.68 4.91
N LYS A 99 -0.64 -20.26 5.65
CA LYS A 99 -1.68 -21.13 6.19
C LYS A 99 -3.06 -20.60 5.86
N VAL A 100 -3.97 -21.47 5.46
CA VAL A 100 -5.40 -21.12 5.35
C VAL A 100 -5.94 -20.90 6.75
N ARG A 101 -6.50 -19.71 6.99
CA ARG A 101 -7.13 -19.31 8.24
C ARG A 101 -8.62 -19.10 8.01
N THR A 102 -9.42 -19.55 8.96
CA THR A 102 -10.84 -19.21 9.05
C THR A 102 -10.97 -17.88 9.78
N LEU A 103 -11.51 -16.88 9.10
CA LEU A 103 -11.77 -15.56 9.66
C LEU A 103 -13.26 -15.41 9.94
N HIS A 104 -13.57 -14.71 11.02
CA HIS A 104 -14.93 -14.46 11.48
C HIS A 104 -15.34 -13.02 11.16
N HIS A 105 -16.66 -12.77 11.10
CA HIS A 105 -17.20 -11.42 10.98
C HIS A 105 -16.55 -10.42 11.94
N LEU A 106 -16.16 -9.27 11.39
CA LEU A 106 -15.68 -8.10 12.10
C LEU A 106 -16.66 -6.95 11.84
N PRO A 107 -17.28 -6.33 12.86
CA PRO A 107 -18.11 -5.16 12.62
C PRO A 107 -17.32 -4.04 11.94
N PRO A 108 -17.94 -3.27 11.03
CA PRO A 108 -17.28 -2.12 10.40
C PRO A 108 -16.69 -1.15 11.42
N GLY A 109 -15.48 -0.66 11.14
CA GLY A 109 -14.73 0.21 12.03
C GLY A 109 -13.38 0.61 11.47
N PRO A 110 -12.51 1.25 12.28
CA PRO A 110 -11.20 1.73 11.86
C PRO A 110 -10.31 0.66 11.24
N GLU A 111 -10.52 -0.61 11.60
CA GLU A 111 -9.76 -1.74 11.07
C GLU A 111 -10.01 -1.98 9.56
N CYS A 112 -11.11 -1.47 9.00
CA CYS A 112 -11.45 -1.55 7.57
C CYS A 112 -11.79 -0.16 6.99
N ASP A 113 -11.02 0.86 7.38
CA ASP A 113 -11.19 2.25 6.95
C ASP A 113 -10.54 2.58 5.58
N ALA A 114 -10.70 3.82 5.12
CA ALA A 114 -10.20 4.26 3.81
C ALA A 114 -8.66 4.23 3.70
N GLY A 115 -7.94 4.59 4.77
CA GLY A 115 -6.48 4.56 4.81
C GLY A 115 -5.93 3.15 4.71
N THR A 116 -6.52 2.23 5.48
CA THR A 116 -6.18 0.80 5.49
C THR A 116 -6.51 0.16 4.14
N TRP A 117 -7.57 0.61 3.46
CA TRP A 117 -7.93 0.13 2.13
C TRP A 117 -6.84 0.48 1.11
N LEU A 118 -6.34 1.73 1.13
CA LEU A 118 -5.24 2.15 0.24
C LEU A 118 -3.97 1.32 0.48
N THR A 119 -3.63 1.07 1.74
CA THR A 119 -2.49 0.21 2.10
C THR A 119 -2.69 -1.23 1.60
N ALA A 120 -3.84 -1.84 1.88
CA ALA A 120 -4.17 -3.19 1.45
C ALA A 120 -4.18 -3.32 -0.08
N PHE A 121 -4.74 -2.34 -0.77
CA PHE A 121 -4.80 -2.30 -2.24
C PHE A 121 -3.41 -2.26 -2.85
N PHE A 122 -2.58 -1.29 -2.46
CA PHE A 122 -1.24 -1.16 -3.04
C PHE A 122 -0.34 -2.35 -2.67
N LEU A 123 -0.48 -2.93 -1.48
CA LEU A 123 0.19 -4.19 -1.14
C LEU A 123 -0.25 -5.33 -2.06
N ALA A 124 -1.56 -5.51 -2.28
CA ALA A 124 -2.08 -6.55 -3.17
C ALA A 124 -1.59 -6.38 -4.61
N VAL A 125 -1.54 -5.13 -5.09
CA VAL A 125 -0.94 -4.78 -6.39
C VAL A 125 0.54 -5.14 -6.45
N THR A 126 1.34 -4.81 -5.42
CA THR A 126 2.77 -5.15 -5.42
C THR A 126 3.03 -6.67 -5.39
N CYS A 127 2.14 -7.43 -4.75
CA CYS A 127 2.19 -8.89 -4.73
C CYS A 127 1.58 -9.54 -5.98
N ARG A 128 0.89 -8.79 -6.85
CA ARG A 128 0.14 -9.29 -8.01
C ARG A 128 -0.93 -10.31 -7.62
N ASP A 129 -1.58 -10.09 -6.47
CA ASP A 129 -2.71 -10.91 -6.02
C ASP A 129 -4.02 -10.36 -6.61
N GLU A 130 -4.34 -10.80 -7.82
CA GLU A 130 -5.55 -10.37 -8.55
C GLU A 130 -6.84 -10.65 -7.77
N LYS A 131 -6.89 -11.72 -6.97
CA LYS A 131 -8.08 -12.09 -6.20
C LYS A 131 -8.33 -11.09 -5.08
N ARG A 132 -7.28 -10.68 -4.36
CA ARG A 132 -7.37 -9.66 -3.31
C ARG A 132 -7.62 -8.28 -3.89
N VAL A 133 -6.99 -7.93 -5.01
CA VAL A 133 -7.30 -6.69 -5.75
C VAL A 133 -8.80 -6.64 -6.10
N ALA A 134 -9.35 -7.69 -6.70
CA ALA A 134 -10.77 -7.76 -7.03
C ALA A 134 -11.69 -7.71 -5.80
N SER A 135 -11.32 -8.42 -4.72
CA SER A 135 -12.03 -8.40 -3.43
C SER A 135 -12.12 -6.98 -2.86
N LEU A 136 -10.99 -6.26 -2.82
CA LEU A 136 -10.92 -4.89 -2.31
C LEU A 136 -11.70 -3.90 -3.19
N CYS A 137 -11.64 -4.05 -4.51
CA CYS A 137 -12.42 -3.20 -5.43
C CYS A 137 -13.94 -3.44 -5.37
N GLY A 138 -14.39 -4.51 -4.72
CA GLY A 138 -15.80 -4.77 -4.45
C GLY A 138 -16.38 -3.94 -3.29
N ILE A 139 -15.54 -3.27 -2.51
CA ILE A 139 -15.93 -2.53 -1.31
C ILE A 139 -16.22 -1.09 -1.70
N THR A 140 -17.43 -0.59 -1.44
CA THR A 140 -17.81 0.73 -1.93
C THR A 140 -17.13 1.86 -1.14
N PRO A 141 -16.85 3.02 -1.77
CA PRO A 141 -16.37 4.20 -1.05
C PRO A 141 -17.31 4.64 0.09
N GLU A 142 -18.63 4.41 -0.04
CA GLU A 142 -19.62 4.69 1.00
C GLU A 142 -19.42 3.80 2.22
N PHE A 143 -19.21 2.49 2.00
CA PHE A 143 -18.90 1.56 3.09
C PHE A 143 -17.63 1.98 3.85
N LEU A 144 -16.58 2.35 3.11
CA LEU A 144 -15.31 2.80 3.69
C LEU A 144 -15.48 4.09 4.50
N ARG A 145 -16.35 4.99 4.05
CA ARG A 145 -16.70 6.21 4.78
C ARG A 145 -17.38 5.89 6.11
N GLU A 146 -18.42 5.07 6.07
CA GLU A 146 -19.14 4.65 7.27
C GLU A 146 -18.21 3.95 8.27
N ALA A 147 -17.34 3.05 7.80
CA ALA A 147 -16.35 2.36 8.62
C ALA A 147 -15.33 3.32 9.26
N SER A 148 -14.85 4.32 8.49
CA SER A 148 -13.93 5.36 8.97
C SER A 148 -14.56 6.20 10.08
N GLU A 149 -15.86 6.51 9.97
CA GLU A 149 -16.60 7.37 10.90
C GLU A 149 -17.14 6.64 12.14
N ALA A 150 -17.24 5.31 12.12
CA ALA A 150 -17.90 4.51 13.15
C ALA A 150 -17.38 4.69 14.59
N ARG A 151 -16.17 5.25 14.76
CA ARG A 151 -15.58 5.57 16.08
C ARG A 151 -15.03 7.00 16.15
N GLY A 152 -15.62 7.93 15.39
CA GLY A 152 -15.25 9.34 15.37
C GLY A 152 -13.96 9.64 14.59
N GLY A 153 -13.50 8.69 13.78
CA GLY A 153 -12.46 8.92 12.78
C GLY A 153 -13.01 9.67 11.57
N ALA A 154 -12.12 10.22 10.76
CA ALA A 154 -12.45 10.83 9.49
C ALA A 154 -11.18 10.96 8.63
N PHE A 155 -11.36 11.19 7.34
CA PHE A 155 -10.29 11.46 6.37
C PHE A 155 -10.62 12.71 5.56
N ASP A 156 -9.61 13.37 5.01
CA ASP A 156 -9.83 14.45 4.06
C ASP A 156 -10.66 13.96 2.85
N ASP A 157 -11.51 14.83 2.34
CA ASP A 157 -12.54 14.48 1.35
C ASP A 157 -12.00 13.88 0.05
N TYR A 158 -10.70 14.08 -0.26
CA TYR A 158 -10.07 13.50 -1.44
C TYR A 158 -10.07 11.97 -1.43
N VAL A 159 -10.07 11.34 -0.25
CA VAL A 159 -9.73 9.90 -0.14
C VAL A 159 -10.76 9.01 -0.83
N TYR A 160 -12.04 9.36 -0.75
CA TYR A 160 -13.13 8.57 -1.31
C TYR A 160 -13.18 8.62 -2.85
N PRO A 161 -13.14 9.80 -3.51
CA PRO A 161 -13.01 9.85 -4.96
C PRO A 161 -11.67 9.26 -5.44
N TRP A 162 -10.61 9.31 -4.63
CA TRP A 162 -9.35 8.65 -4.96
C TRP A 162 -9.48 7.13 -5.02
N ILE A 163 -10.10 6.54 -3.99
CA ILE A 163 -10.41 5.11 -3.96
C ILE A 163 -11.33 4.74 -5.12
N ALA A 164 -12.37 5.53 -5.39
CA ALA A 164 -13.27 5.31 -6.52
C ALA A 164 -12.53 5.33 -7.86
N ALA A 165 -11.58 6.26 -8.08
CA ALA A 165 -10.76 6.32 -9.28
C ALA A 165 -9.89 5.06 -9.45
N ILE A 166 -9.24 4.59 -8.38
CA ILE A 166 -8.47 3.34 -8.40
C ILE A 166 -9.37 2.16 -8.78
N GLN A 167 -10.55 2.06 -8.15
CA GLN A 167 -11.53 1.01 -8.44
C GLN A 167 -12.00 1.07 -9.89
N ASP A 168 -12.28 2.26 -10.40
CA ASP A 168 -12.74 2.47 -11.77
C ASP A 168 -11.67 2.10 -12.80
N PHE A 169 -10.40 2.33 -12.50
CA PHE A 169 -9.30 1.88 -13.35
C PHE A 169 -9.24 0.35 -13.41
N ILE A 170 -9.23 -0.32 -12.25
CA ILE A 170 -9.15 -1.79 -12.17
C ILE A 170 -10.37 -2.46 -12.80
N LEU A 171 -11.56 -1.91 -12.57
CA LEU A 171 -12.83 -2.46 -13.05
C LEU A 171 -13.26 -1.90 -14.41
N ASN A 172 -12.40 -1.10 -15.06
CA ASN A 172 -12.62 -0.45 -16.34
C ASN A 172 -13.99 0.27 -16.43
N ARG A 173 -14.27 1.14 -15.46
CA ARG A 173 -15.52 1.91 -15.35
C ARG A 173 -15.35 3.30 -15.97
N PRO A 174 -16.42 3.85 -16.58
CA PRO A 174 -16.35 5.13 -17.30
C PRO A 174 -16.15 6.36 -16.39
N SER A 175 -16.40 6.23 -15.09
CA SER A 175 -16.27 7.32 -14.10
C SER A 175 -14.83 7.60 -13.65
N LEU A 176 -13.83 6.87 -14.17
CA LEU A 176 -12.42 7.00 -13.81
C LEU A 176 -11.93 8.47 -13.87
N GLY A 177 -12.17 9.15 -14.99
CA GLY A 177 -11.68 10.52 -15.20
C GLY A 177 -12.29 11.51 -14.20
N ASP A 178 -13.61 11.43 -14.00
CA ASP A 178 -14.34 12.32 -13.09
C ASP A 178 -13.89 12.13 -11.63
N ASN A 179 -13.76 10.86 -11.19
CA ASN A 179 -13.32 10.54 -9.84
C ASN A 179 -11.85 10.95 -9.61
N LEU A 180 -10.97 10.71 -10.59
CA LEU A 180 -9.56 11.05 -10.48
C LEU A 180 -9.36 12.57 -10.42
N TYR A 181 -10.00 13.32 -11.32
CA TYR A 181 -9.93 14.78 -11.31
C TYR A 181 -10.48 15.35 -10.00
N ARG A 182 -11.60 14.81 -9.52
CA ARG A 182 -12.19 15.23 -8.23
C ARG A 182 -11.25 14.97 -7.06
N ALA A 183 -10.58 13.82 -7.04
CA ALA A 183 -9.59 13.49 -6.02
C ALA A 183 -8.41 14.47 -6.02
N MET A 184 -7.85 14.76 -7.20
CA MET A 184 -6.72 15.69 -7.34
C MET A 184 -7.09 17.13 -6.94
N GLU A 185 -8.28 17.60 -7.31
CA GLU A 185 -8.78 18.91 -6.88
C GLU A 185 -8.94 19.00 -5.35
N LEU A 186 -9.48 17.95 -4.73
CA LEU A 186 -9.67 17.89 -3.28
C LEU A 186 -8.38 17.68 -2.49
N SER A 187 -7.34 17.10 -3.11
CA SER A 187 -6.04 16.90 -2.46
C SER A 187 -5.14 18.15 -2.50
N LYS A 188 -5.66 19.30 -2.97
CA LYS A 188 -4.91 20.56 -2.90
C LYS A 188 -4.66 20.95 -1.45
N PRO A 189 -3.48 21.51 -1.10
CA PRO A 189 -3.13 21.84 0.28
C PRO A 189 -4.13 22.77 1.00
N GLU A 190 -4.79 23.67 0.25
CA GLU A 190 -5.84 24.58 0.75
C GLU A 190 -7.16 23.89 1.18
N ASN A 191 -7.38 22.65 0.75
CA ASN A 191 -8.59 21.88 1.04
C ASN A 191 -8.44 20.92 2.24
N THR A 192 -7.27 20.92 2.89
CA THR A 192 -7.00 20.03 4.02
C THR A 192 -7.88 20.37 5.22
N THR A 193 -8.44 19.34 5.87
CA THR A 193 -9.24 19.45 7.10
C THR A 193 -8.70 18.58 8.22
N ILE A 194 -8.03 17.48 7.90
CA ILE A 194 -7.54 16.47 8.86
C ILE A 194 -6.04 16.27 8.71
N SER A 195 -5.53 16.08 7.49
CA SER A 195 -4.10 15.98 7.23
C SER A 195 -3.41 17.35 7.30
N THR A 196 -2.09 17.37 7.12
CA THR A 196 -1.32 18.60 6.96
C THR A 196 -1.23 18.99 5.48
N PRO A 197 -1.17 20.31 5.16
CA PRO A 197 -0.92 20.77 3.79
C PRO A 197 0.34 20.13 3.18
N GLU A 198 1.38 19.96 4.00
CA GLU A 198 2.65 19.33 3.61
C GLU A 198 2.45 17.86 3.18
N ASN A 199 1.68 17.08 3.95
CA ASN A 199 1.43 15.68 3.63
C ASN A 199 0.64 15.54 2.31
N LEU A 200 -0.34 16.42 2.08
CA LEU A 200 -1.08 16.41 0.82
C LEU A 200 -0.16 16.71 -0.37
N ASP A 201 0.69 17.73 -0.25
CA ASP A 201 1.61 18.18 -1.29
C ASP A 201 2.73 17.18 -1.58
N ARG A 202 3.32 16.59 -0.54
CA ARG A 202 4.53 15.74 -0.68
C ARG A 202 4.25 14.25 -0.82
N LEU A 203 3.15 13.74 -0.27
CA LEU A 203 2.90 12.29 -0.18
C LEU A 203 1.62 11.83 -0.89
N VAL A 204 0.60 12.70 -1.02
CA VAL A 204 -0.69 12.32 -1.60
C VAL A 204 -0.78 12.71 -3.07
N PHE A 205 -0.68 14.01 -3.36
CA PHE A 205 -0.82 14.53 -4.73
C PHE A 205 0.17 13.90 -5.72
N PRO A 206 1.46 13.69 -5.38
CA PRO A 206 2.40 13.11 -6.33
C PRO A 206 2.03 11.67 -6.74
N VAL A 207 1.42 10.90 -5.83
CA VAL A 207 0.91 9.54 -6.15
C VAL A 207 -0.25 9.62 -7.14
N MET A 208 -1.20 10.53 -6.92
CA MET A 208 -2.32 10.72 -7.85
C MET A 208 -1.84 11.21 -9.21
N ASN A 209 -0.86 12.11 -9.23
CA ASN A 209 -0.27 12.62 -10.48
C ASN A 209 0.43 11.50 -11.26
N ALA A 210 1.26 10.67 -10.59
CA ALA A 210 1.88 9.52 -11.24
C ALA A 210 0.83 8.52 -11.78
N PHE A 211 -0.24 8.28 -11.02
CA PHE A 211 -1.35 7.45 -11.48
C PHE A 211 -2.12 8.07 -12.66
N TYR A 212 -2.35 9.38 -12.66
CA TYR A 212 -2.95 10.10 -13.78
C TYR A 212 -2.13 9.92 -15.06
N ARG A 213 -0.81 10.06 -14.98
CA ARG A 213 0.09 9.83 -16.12
C ARG A 213 0.16 8.37 -16.56
N LEU A 214 0.02 7.42 -15.63
CA LEU A 214 -0.14 6.01 -15.95
C LEU A 214 -1.40 5.76 -16.78
N VAL A 215 -2.53 6.39 -16.42
CA VAL A 215 -3.80 6.27 -17.16
C VAL A 215 -3.68 6.85 -18.58
N GLU A 216 -2.96 7.97 -18.73
CA GLU A 216 -2.68 8.57 -20.04
C GLU A 216 -1.69 7.75 -20.89
N GLN A 217 -0.92 6.86 -20.26
CA GLN A 217 0.13 6.05 -20.91
C GLN A 217 1.21 6.90 -21.59
N ASP A 218 1.42 8.13 -21.10
CA ASP A 218 2.48 9.01 -21.56
C ASP A 218 3.76 8.72 -20.75
N THR A 219 4.72 8.06 -21.39
CA THR A 219 5.99 7.68 -20.75
C THR A 219 6.75 8.87 -20.18
N ALA A 220 6.89 9.95 -20.94
CA ALA A 220 7.72 11.08 -20.51
C ALA A 220 7.11 11.81 -19.31
N GLU A 221 5.79 12.02 -19.34
CA GLU A 221 5.09 12.65 -18.23
C GLU A 221 4.99 11.73 -17.01
N PHE A 222 4.85 10.41 -17.22
CA PHE A 222 4.86 9.43 -16.14
C PHE A 222 6.21 9.38 -15.42
N ASP A 223 7.31 9.30 -16.17
CA ASP A 223 8.67 9.28 -15.60
C ASP A 223 8.95 10.58 -14.82
N GLY A 224 8.53 11.72 -15.36
CA GLY A 224 8.62 13.01 -14.66
C GLY A 224 7.83 13.04 -13.35
N ALA A 225 6.59 12.53 -13.35
CA ALA A 225 5.75 12.46 -12.17
C ALA A 225 6.31 11.49 -11.11
N MET A 226 6.86 10.35 -11.53
CA MET A 226 7.49 9.37 -10.66
C MET A 226 8.79 9.92 -10.04
N GLU A 227 9.64 10.58 -10.83
CA GLU A 227 10.84 11.24 -10.33
C GLU A 227 10.48 12.29 -9.27
N GLN A 228 9.49 13.14 -9.56
CA GLN A 228 9.03 14.16 -8.62
C GLN A 228 8.46 13.53 -7.32
N GLY A 229 7.63 12.48 -7.45
CA GLY A 229 7.05 11.80 -6.29
C GLY A 229 8.10 11.19 -5.37
N VAL A 230 9.10 10.49 -5.93
CA VAL A 230 10.19 9.92 -5.13
C VAL A 230 11.06 11.01 -4.50
N ARG A 231 11.28 12.13 -5.20
CA ARG A 231 12.01 13.28 -4.65
C ARG A 231 11.29 13.89 -3.44
N LEU A 232 10.00 14.17 -3.56
CA LEU A 232 9.18 14.73 -2.48
C LEU A 232 9.06 13.77 -1.29
N PHE A 233 8.90 12.47 -1.55
CA PHE A 233 8.94 11.44 -0.52
C PHE A 233 10.27 11.47 0.25
N ARG A 234 11.40 11.52 -0.46
CA ARG A 234 12.71 11.63 0.17
C ARG A 234 12.84 12.89 0.99
N GLU A 235 12.44 14.05 0.45
CA GLU A 235 12.51 15.33 1.16
C GLU A 235 11.70 15.29 2.45
N HIS A 236 10.49 14.73 2.42
CA HIS A 236 9.65 14.57 3.61
C HIS A 236 10.34 13.75 4.71
N TYR A 237 10.84 12.54 4.38
CA TYR A 237 11.46 11.65 5.36
C TYR A 237 12.87 12.07 5.76
N THR A 238 13.55 12.94 5.01
CA THR A 238 14.90 13.45 5.36
C THR A 238 14.90 14.86 5.93
N GLU A 239 13.74 15.45 6.18
CA GLU A 239 13.62 16.82 6.69
C GLU A 239 14.21 16.97 8.10
N ASN A 240 14.17 15.92 8.92
CA ASN A 240 14.75 15.92 10.27
C ASN A 240 15.13 14.50 10.73
N ASP A 241 15.90 14.43 11.81
CA ASP A 241 16.43 13.18 12.37
C ASP A 241 15.35 12.20 12.88
N GLU A 242 14.16 12.68 13.22
CA GLU A 242 13.04 11.84 13.66
C GLU A 242 12.43 11.11 12.46
N ARG A 243 12.04 11.86 11.43
CA ARG A 243 11.49 11.29 10.19
C ARG A 243 12.50 10.41 9.46
N ALA A 244 13.79 10.75 9.52
CA ALA A 244 14.84 9.96 8.87
C ALA A 244 15.00 8.54 9.47
N LYS A 245 14.44 8.32 10.66
CA LYS A 245 14.45 7.02 11.36
C LYS A 245 13.09 6.33 11.31
N ASP A 246 12.11 6.94 10.68
CA ASP A 246 10.79 6.36 10.49
C ASP A 246 10.87 5.23 9.47
N THR A 247 10.39 4.04 9.86
CA THR A 247 10.42 2.86 9.01
C THR A 247 9.47 2.99 7.82
N GLU A 248 8.47 3.86 7.87
CA GLU A 248 7.66 4.18 6.69
C GLU A 248 8.49 4.80 5.56
N GLY A 249 9.59 5.49 5.89
CA GLY A 249 10.55 6.03 4.93
C GLY A 249 11.32 4.96 4.14
N ALA A 250 11.23 3.68 4.52
CA ALA A 250 11.94 2.58 3.87
C ALA A 250 11.53 2.41 2.40
N VAL A 251 10.25 2.66 2.09
CA VAL A 251 9.64 2.45 0.78
C VAL A 251 8.42 3.34 0.58
N PRO A 252 8.31 4.08 -0.54
CA PRO A 252 7.09 4.80 -0.90
C PRO A 252 6.03 3.83 -1.44
N LEU A 253 5.37 3.07 -0.55
CA LEU A 253 4.47 1.96 -0.90
C LEU A 253 3.50 2.27 -2.06
N ARG A 254 2.85 3.44 -2.01
CA ARG A 254 1.87 3.83 -3.03
C ARG A 254 2.50 4.10 -4.40
N LEU A 255 3.66 4.78 -4.44
CA LEU A 255 4.42 4.97 -5.68
C LEU A 255 4.97 3.65 -6.20
N LEU A 256 5.44 2.75 -5.32
CA LEU A 256 5.87 1.41 -5.70
C LEU A 256 4.71 0.63 -6.32
N GLY A 257 3.50 0.72 -5.78
CA GLY A 257 2.32 0.10 -6.36
C GLY A 257 1.97 0.65 -7.74
N VAL A 258 2.06 1.98 -7.94
CA VAL A 258 1.93 2.60 -9.27
C VAL A 258 3.03 2.11 -10.23
N ALA A 259 4.27 2.02 -9.78
CA ALA A 259 5.38 1.46 -10.56
C ALA A 259 5.13 -0.01 -10.95
N CYS A 260 4.55 -0.82 -10.05
CA CYS A 260 4.19 -2.20 -10.34
C CYS A 260 3.12 -2.30 -11.44
N MET A 261 2.08 -1.45 -11.39
CA MET A 261 1.09 -1.38 -12.47
C MET A 261 1.71 -0.92 -13.78
N ALA A 262 2.60 0.08 -13.74
CA ALA A 262 3.31 0.57 -14.92
C ALA A 262 4.20 -0.51 -15.55
N TYR A 263 4.94 -1.26 -14.72
CA TYR A 263 5.76 -2.39 -15.14
C TYR A 263 4.92 -3.44 -15.88
N ASP A 264 3.76 -3.80 -15.32
CA ASP A 264 2.89 -4.81 -15.92
C ASP A 264 2.22 -4.28 -17.22
N LEU A 265 1.85 -2.99 -17.27
CA LEU A 265 1.25 -2.35 -18.44
C LEU A 265 2.25 -2.20 -19.61
N ALA A 266 3.51 -1.86 -19.34
CA ALA A 266 4.56 -1.70 -20.35
C ALA A 266 4.85 -2.99 -21.14
N ARG A 267 4.41 -4.15 -20.64
CA ARG A 267 4.55 -5.44 -21.31
C ARG A 267 3.47 -5.68 -22.36
N VAL A 268 2.36 -4.94 -22.30
CA VAL A 268 1.20 -5.11 -23.18
C VAL A 268 0.89 -3.86 -24.01
N VAL A 269 1.36 -2.69 -23.59
CA VAL A 269 1.24 -1.42 -24.33
C VAL A 269 2.58 -1.11 -25.05
N PRO A 270 2.62 -1.17 -26.40
CA PRO A 270 3.87 -1.06 -27.14
C PRO A 270 4.62 0.26 -27.00
N ASP A 271 3.91 1.37 -26.80
CA ASP A 271 4.51 2.72 -26.79
C ASP A 271 4.75 3.25 -25.36
N PHE A 272 4.50 2.43 -24.33
CA PHE A 272 4.67 2.79 -22.93
C PHE A 272 5.91 2.11 -22.34
N HIS A 273 6.98 2.87 -22.13
CA HIS A 273 8.29 2.37 -21.69
C HIS A 273 8.85 3.18 -20.50
N PRO A 274 8.20 3.11 -19.33
CA PRO A 274 8.62 3.88 -18.17
C PRO A 274 10.00 3.45 -17.63
N ASP A 275 10.79 4.43 -17.17
CA ASP A 275 12.00 4.18 -16.39
C ASP A 275 11.64 4.01 -14.91
N LEU A 276 11.78 2.78 -14.41
CA LEU A 276 11.41 2.39 -13.06
C LEU A 276 12.64 2.07 -12.18
N ASP A 277 13.86 2.33 -12.65
CA ASP A 277 15.08 2.05 -11.87
C ASP A 277 15.29 3.08 -10.76
N SER A 278 14.79 2.76 -9.57
CA SER A 278 14.87 3.64 -8.39
C SER A 278 15.49 2.92 -7.20
N PRO A 279 16.44 3.53 -6.48
CA PRO A 279 16.92 3.01 -5.20
C PRO A 279 15.82 2.81 -4.14
N TYR A 280 14.67 3.47 -4.29
CA TYR A 280 13.51 3.33 -3.41
C TYR A 280 12.56 2.18 -3.79
N PHE A 281 12.67 1.62 -5.00
CA PHE A 281 11.82 0.53 -5.44
C PHE A 281 12.55 -0.80 -5.27
N PRO A 282 12.09 -1.69 -4.37
CA PRO A 282 12.70 -3.01 -4.21
C PRO A 282 12.52 -3.80 -5.50
N VAL A 283 13.60 -3.90 -6.29
CA VAL A 283 13.56 -4.42 -7.66
C VAL A 283 12.94 -5.82 -7.76
N HIS A 284 13.18 -6.68 -6.76
CA HIS A 284 12.64 -8.04 -6.78
C HIS A 284 11.11 -8.02 -6.61
N ILE A 285 10.57 -7.12 -5.77
CA ILE A 285 9.12 -6.90 -5.66
C ILE A 285 8.61 -6.30 -6.97
N LEU A 286 9.24 -5.23 -7.47
CA LEU A 286 8.83 -4.54 -8.69
C LEU A 286 8.76 -5.49 -9.90
N GLU A 287 9.79 -6.29 -10.14
CA GLU A 287 9.91 -7.18 -11.31
C GLU A 287 9.33 -8.58 -11.05
N ARG A 288 8.71 -8.80 -9.88
CA ARG A 288 8.03 -10.06 -9.53
C ARG A 288 8.97 -11.27 -9.49
N THR A 289 10.28 -11.09 -9.30
CA THR A 289 11.28 -12.15 -9.55
C THR A 289 11.24 -13.32 -8.58
N ARG A 290 10.58 -13.16 -7.42
CA ARG A 290 10.41 -14.23 -6.42
C ARG A 290 8.93 -14.53 -6.14
N HIS A 291 8.05 -14.16 -7.06
CA HIS A 291 6.62 -14.34 -6.87
C HIS A 291 6.20 -15.78 -6.61
N ASP A 292 6.86 -16.73 -7.29
CA ASP A 292 6.50 -18.14 -7.20
C ASP A 292 7.16 -18.84 -5.99
N ASP A 293 7.98 -18.13 -5.23
CA ASP A 293 8.67 -18.66 -4.05
C ASP A 293 7.75 -18.72 -2.81
N ILE A 294 6.66 -17.94 -2.79
CA ILE A 294 5.76 -17.81 -1.63
C ILE A 294 4.29 -17.98 -2.06
N PRO A 295 3.50 -18.86 -1.40
CA PRO A 295 2.07 -18.97 -1.63
C PRO A 295 1.31 -17.68 -1.26
N LEU A 296 0.48 -17.19 -2.19
CA LEU A 296 -0.43 -16.05 -1.99
C LEU A 296 -1.83 -16.50 -1.58
#